data_AF-A0A8X6L1U2-F1
#
_entry.id   AF-A0A8X6L1U2-F1
#
_cell.length_a   1.000
_cell.length_b   1.000
_cell.length_c   1.000
_cell.angle_alpha   90.00
_cell.angle_beta   90.00
_cell.angle_gamma   90.00
#
_symmetry.space_group_name_H-M   'P 1'
#
loop_
_entity.id
_entity.type
_entity.pdbx_description
1 polymer ?
#
loop_
_entity_poly.entity_id
_entity_poly.type
_entity_poly.pdbx_seq_one_letter_code
_entity_poly.pdbx_strand_id
1 'polypeptide(L)'
;MKSLAGDNITEKALRTLWLDKLPDSIKNILVVSSENLENLSVTADKIFEINSSPEIYSATADNSAMKNILENVSLLEKQISELYINRRKSRSEFRNSSQTRNKIRSRSEKSDAETKPNLRKTRSGRRVHFPDYFESSR
;
A
#
# COMPACT_ATOMS: atom_id res chain seq x y z
N MET A 1 58.60 -8.03 -10.05
CA MET A 1 59.18 -9.33 -9.64
C MET A 1 60.30 -9.78 -10.58
N LYS A 2 60.07 -9.85 -11.90
CA LYS A 2 61.10 -10.19 -12.92
C LYS A 2 62.38 -9.33 -12.81
N SER A 3 62.23 -8.01 -12.65
CA SER A 3 63.37 -7.09 -12.46
C SER A 3 64.20 -7.36 -11.19
N LEU A 4 63.62 -7.93 -10.13
CA LEU A 4 64.37 -8.27 -8.90
C LEU A 4 65.05 -9.64 -9.00
N ALA A 5 64.45 -10.57 -9.74
CA ALA A 5 64.96 -11.91 -9.94
C ALA A 5 66.20 -11.97 -10.86
N GLY A 6 66.26 -11.06 -11.84
CA GLY A 6 67.27 -11.10 -12.89
C GLY A 6 67.24 -12.42 -13.67
N ASP A 7 68.38 -12.83 -14.22
CA ASP A 7 68.52 -14.08 -14.99
C ASP A 7 68.74 -15.33 -14.10
N ASN A 8 68.74 -15.16 -12.77
CA ASN A 8 69.09 -16.22 -11.82
C ASN A 8 67.93 -17.19 -11.54
N ILE A 9 66.70 -16.85 -11.93
CA ILE A 9 65.49 -17.61 -11.63
C ILE A 9 64.78 -17.98 -12.93
N THR A 10 64.43 -19.25 -13.09
CA THR A 10 63.69 -19.71 -14.27
C THR A 10 62.30 -19.09 -14.34
N GLU A 11 61.80 -18.82 -15.54
CA GLU A 11 60.48 -18.22 -15.73
C GLU A 11 59.36 -19.05 -15.10
N LYS A 12 59.50 -20.39 -15.11
CA LYS A 12 58.57 -21.31 -14.45
C LYS A 12 58.55 -21.12 -12.93
N ALA A 13 59.71 -21.01 -12.29
CA ALA A 13 59.80 -20.77 -10.85
C ALA A 13 59.28 -19.37 -10.48
N LEU A 14 59.62 -18.36 -11.29
CA LEU A 14 59.12 -17.00 -11.13
C LEU A 14 57.59 -16.94 -11.24
N ARG A 15 57.02 -17.68 -12.20
CA ARG A 15 55.56 -17.80 -12.38
C ARG A 15 54.89 -18.43 -11.17
N THR A 16 55.43 -19.52 -10.64
CA THR A 16 54.88 -20.16 -9.42
C THR A 16 54.91 -19.20 -8.24
N LEU A 17 56.06 -18.55 -8.00
CA LEU A 17 56.20 -17.57 -6.92
C LEU A 17 55.25 -16.39 -7.06
N TRP A 18 55.03 -15.92 -8.29
CA TRP A 18 54.11 -14.82 -8.57
C TRP A 18 52.65 -15.23 -8.33
N LEU A 19 52.23 -16.42 -8.79
CA LEU A 19 50.89 -16.95 -8.51
C LEU A 19 50.65 -17.13 -7.01
N ASP A 20 51.65 -17.54 -6.24
CA ASP A 20 51.56 -17.69 -4.78
C ASP A 20 51.41 -16.37 -4.02
N LYS A 21 51.61 -15.21 -4.68
CA LYS A 21 51.35 -13.89 -4.09
C LYS A 21 49.96 -13.33 -4.41
N LEU A 22 49.18 -14.00 -5.26
CA LEU A 22 47.84 -13.57 -5.64
C LEU A 22 46.77 -14.18 -4.73
N PRO A 23 45.62 -13.52 -4.55
CA PRO A 23 44.43 -14.13 -3.96
C PRO A 23 43.97 -15.37 -4.74
N ASP A 24 43.41 -16.34 -4.04
CA ASP A 24 42.96 -17.61 -4.63
C ASP A 24 41.95 -17.42 -5.77
N SER A 25 41.09 -16.39 -5.67
CA SER A 25 40.11 -16.04 -6.72
C SER A 25 40.78 -15.78 -8.07
N ILE A 26 41.89 -15.03 -8.08
CA ILE A 26 42.65 -14.70 -9.29
C ILE A 26 43.53 -15.89 -9.69
N LYS A 27 44.21 -16.52 -8.72
CA LYS A 27 45.12 -17.65 -8.94
C LYS A 27 44.42 -18.83 -9.64
N ASN A 28 43.21 -19.19 -9.19
CA ASN A 28 42.45 -20.32 -9.75
C ASN A 28 42.12 -20.14 -11.24
N ILE A 29 41.92 -18.90 -11.67
CA ILE A 29 41.65 -18.57 -13.08
C ILE A 29 42.94 -18.64 -13.89
N LEU A 30 44.04 -18.09 -13.36
CA LEU A 30 45.31 -17.98 -14.08
C LEU A 30 46.12 -19.27 -14.14
N VAL A 31 45.92 -20.21 -13.20
CA VAL A 31 46.65 -21.49 -13.16
C VAL A 31 46.52 -22.28 -14.46
N VAL A 32 45.37 -22.20 -15.13
CA VAL A 32 45.08 -22.94 -16.37
C VAL A 32 45.74 -22.31 -17.61
N SER A 33 46.10 -21.02 -17.56
CA SER A 33 46.64 -20.29 -18.71
C SER A 33 48.08 -20.68 -19.01
N SER A 34 48.45 -20.97 -20.26
CA SER A 34 49.84 -21.27 -20.66
C SER A 34 50.64 -20.03 -21.09
N GLU A 35 50.16 -18.84 -20.78
CA GLU A 35 50.76 -17.58 -21.21
C GLU A 35 52.06 -17.22 -20.47
N ASN A 36 52.81 -16.30 -21.07
CA ASN A 36 54.00 -15.69 -20.49
C ASN A 36 53.63 -14.80 -19.30
N LEU A 37 54.59 -14.58 -18.39
CA LEU A 37 54.35 -13.86 -17.14
C LEU A 37 53.82 -12.43 -17.35
N GLU A 38 54.20 -11.77 -18.45
CA GLU A 38 53.77 -10.41 -18.79
C GLU A 38 52.27 -10.36 -19.17
N ASN A 39 51.80 -11.35 -19.92
CA ASN A 39 50.38 -11.45 -20.27
C ASN A 39 49.54 -11.90 -19.07
N LEU A 40 50.10 -12.80 -18.25
CA LEU A 40 49.49 -13.20 -16.98
C LEU A 40 49.31 -12.01 -16.04
N SER A 41 50.26 -11.08 -15.95
CA SER A 41 50.08 -9.89 -15.11
C SER A 41 48.96 -8.99 -15.62
N VAL A 42 48.88 -8.78 -16.94
CA VAL A 42 47.80 -7.98 -17.54
C VAL A 42 46.43 -8.62 -17.32
N THR A 43 46.33 -9.95 -17.42
CA THR A 43 45.07 -10.66 -17.16
C THR A 43 44.71 -10.66 -15.68
N ALA A 44 45.68 -10.76 -14.77
CA ALA A 44 45.44 -10.58 -13.33
C ALA A 44 44.86 -9.21 -13.01
N ASP A 45 45.43 -8.14 -13.59
CA ASP A 45 44.96 -6.77 -13.37
C ASP A 45 43.51 -6.61 -13.88
N LYS A 46 43.19 -7.15 -15.06
CA LYS A 46 41.81 -7.15 -15.59
C LYS A 46 40.84 -7.91 -14.71
N ILE A 47 41.23 -9.09 -14.22
CA ILE A 47 40.41 -9.89 -13.29
C ILE A 47 40.20 -9.12 -11.99
N PHE A 48 41.24 -8.45 -11.49
CA PHE A 48 41.14 -7.61 -10.30
C PHE A 48 40.17 -6.45 -10.53
N GLU A 49 40.24 -5.75 -11.67
CA GLU A 49 39.29 -4.69 -12.01
C GLU A 49 37.84 -5.20 -12.12
N ILE A 50 37.62 -6.38 -12.69
CA ILE A 50 36.29 -6.99 -12.81
C ILE A 50 35.73 -7.39 -11.43
N ASN A 51 36.56 -8.00 -10.57
CA ASN A 51 36.15 -8.39 -9.22
C ASN A 51 36.08 -7.20 -8.25
N SER A 52 36.83 -6.13 -8.54
CA SER A 52 36.79 -4.86 -7.80
C SER A 52 35.74 -3.91 -8.34
N SER A 53 35.07 -4.24 -9.45
CA SER A 53 33.74 -3.69 -9.70
C SER A 53 32.97 -3.94 -8.43
N PRO A 54 32.41 -2.91 -7.78
CA PRO A 54 31.56 -3.16 -6.66
C PRO A 54 30.43 -4.02 -7.22
N GLU A 55 30.48 -5.33 -6.97
CA GLU A 55 29.32 -5.97 -6.37
C GLU A 55 28.82 -4.89 -5.43
N ILE A 56 27.65 -4.35 -5.74
CA ILE A 56 26.93 -3.49 -4.83
C ILE A 56 26.61 -4.44 -3.68
N TYR A 57 27.62 -4.72 -2.85
CA TYR A 57 27.48 -5.13 -1.49
C TYR A 57 26.51 -4.07 -1.02
N SER A 58 25.27 -4.51 -0.79
CA SER A 58 24.32 -3.76 -0.01
C SER A 58 25.06 -3.57 1.31
N ALA A 59 25.87 -2.50 1.38
CA ALA A 59 26.25 -1.90 2.62
C ALA A 59 24.91 -1.84 3.33
N THR A 60 24.88 -2.41 4.53
CA THR A 60 23.77 -2.31 5.46
C THR A 60 23.60 -0.83 5.76
N ALA A 61 23.15 -0.07 4.77
CA ALA A 61 22.83 1.32 4.80
C ALA A 61 21.70 1.34 5.79
N ASP A 62 21.97 1.99 6.91
CA ASP A 62 21.13 2.04 8.09
C ASP A 62 19.66 2.00 7.69
N ASN A 63 19.08 0.79 7.73
CA ASN A 63 17.76 0.52 7.16
C ASN A 63 16.68 1.19 8.02
N SER A 64 17.07 1.97 9.02
CA SER A 64 16.23 2.86 9.82
C SER A 64 15.30 3.69 8.93
N ALA A 65 15.81 4.34 7.88
CA ALA A 65 14.96 5.12 6.97
C ALA A 65 13.90 4.25 6.28
N MET A 66 14.29 3.07 5.78
CA MET A 66 13.37 2.15 5.11
C MET A 66 12.37 1.50 6.08
N LYS A 67 12.79 1.18 7.31
CA LYS A 67 11.94 0.69 8.39
C LYS A 67 10.91 1.72 8.81
N ASN A 68 11.30 2.98 8.99
CA ASN A 68 10.38 4.08 9.28
C ASN A 68 9.34 4.26 8.16
N ILE A 69 9.76 4.14 6.89
CA ILE A 69 8.83 4.19 5.75
C ILE A 69 7.84 3.02 5.81
N LEU A 70 8.31 1.79 6.04
CA LEU A 70 7.44 0.61 6.15
C LEU A 70 6.45 0.73 7.32
N GLU A 71 6.91 1.22 8.47
CA GLU A 71 6.07 1.47 9.64
C GLU A 71 4.99 2.52 9.31
N ASN A 72 5.38 3.64 8.70
CA ASN A 72 4.44 4.68 8.28
C ASN A 72 3.39 4.17 7.29
N VAL A 73 3.79 3.34 6.32
CA VAL A 73 2.86 2.69 5.38
C VAL A 73 1.87 1.80 6.14
N SER A 74 2.35 0.98 7.07
CA SER A 74 1.47 0.11 7.87
C SER A 74 0.47 0.90 8.73
N LEU A 75 0.90 2.03 9.29
CA LEU A 75 0.05 2.93 10.07
C LEU A 75 -1.03 3.57 9.19
N LEU A 76 -0.67 4.01 7.98
CA LEU A 76 -1.60 4.58 7.01
C LEU A 76 -2.64 3.55 6.56
N GLU A 77 -2.22 2.31 6.25
CA GLU A 77 -3.14 1.23 5.91
C GLU A 77 -4.14 0.95 7.03
N LYS A 78 -3.67 0.94 8.29
CA LYS A 78 -4.53 0.79 9.46
C LYS A 78 -5.53 1.95 9.56
N GLN A 79 -5.08 3.20 9.44
CA GLN A 79 -5.96 4.37 9.47
C GLN A 79 -7.02 4.33 8.37
N ILE A 80 -6.65 3.92 7.15
CA ILE A 80 -7.59 3.75 6.03
C ILE A 80 -8.63 2.69 6.36
N SER A 81 -8.23 1.56 6.94
CA SER A 81 -9.13 0.49 7.34
C SER A 81 -10.14 0.94 8.41
N GLU A 82 -9.68 1.70 9.41
CA GLU A 82 -10.51 2.23 10.48
C GLU A 82 -11.50 3.27 9.95
N LEU A 83 -11.05 4.20 9.11
CA LEU A 83 -11.91 5.18 8.43
C LEU A 83 -13.01 4.50 7.62
N TYR A 84 -12.67 3.41 6.93
CA TYR A 84 -13.64 2.66 6.14
C TYR A 84 -14.70 1.99 7.01
N ILE A 85 -14.30 1.37 8.13
CA ILE A 85 -15.21 0.75 9.10
C ILE A 85 -16.11 1.83 9.73
N ASN A 86 -15.54 2.94 10.19
CA ASN A 86 -16.27 4.02 10.86
C ASN A 86 -17.28 4.68 9.93
N ARG A 87 -16.92 4.91 8.65
CA ARG A 87 -17.86 5.43 7.65
C ARG A 87 -19.03 4.48 7.40
N ARG A 88 -18.80 3.16 7.40
CA ARG A 88 -19.88 2.16 7.27
C ARG A 88 -20.80 2.16 8.51
N LYS A 89 -20.23 2.18 9.71
CA LYS A 89 -21.00 2.20 10.98
C LYS A 89 -21.88 3.45 11.09
N SER A 90 -21.31 4.64 10.88
CA SER A 90 -22.05 5.90 10.94
C SER A 90 -23.22 5.95 9.94
N ARG A 91 -23.04 5.42 8.71
CA ARG A 91 -24.14 5.33 7.72
C ARG A 91 -25.24 4.36 8.13
N SER A 92 -24.90 3.27 8.82
CA SER A 92 -25.90 2.30 9.29
C SER A 92 -26.70 2.81 10.49
N GLU A 93 -26.08 3.52 11.42
CA GLU A 93 -26.75 4.12 12.59
C GLU A 93 -27.74 5.21 12.18
N PHE A 94 -27.38 6.06 11.21
CA PHE A 94 -28.28 7.11 10.73
C PHE A 94 -29.54 6.54 10.06
N ARG A 95 -29.44 5.39 9.38
CA ARG A 95 -30.59 4.69 8.77
C ARG A 95 -31.50 4.02 9.79
N ASN A 96 -30.95 3.48 10.88
CA ASN A 96 -31.74 2.86 11.94
C ASN A 96 -32.42 3.89 12.86
N SER A 97 -31.83 5.09 13.00
CA SER A 97 -32.41 6.20 13.78
C SER A 97 -33.67 6.80 13.14
N SER A 98 -33.75 6.86 11.80
CA SER A 98 -34.95 7.34 11.11
C SER A 98 -36.09 6.31 11.13
N GLN A 99 -35.78 5.01 11.09
CA GLN A 99 -36.78 3.94 11.14
C GLN A 99 -37.51 3.87 12.48
N THR A 100 -36.80 4.08 13.59
CA THR A 100 -37.37 4.04 14.95
C THR A 100 -38.24 5.26 15.26
N ARG A 101 -37.90 6.44 14.72
CA ARG A 101 -38.70 7.67 14.89
C ARG A 101 -40.06 7.61 14.18
N ASN A 102 -40.14 6.93 13.03
CA ASN A 102 -41.39 6.80 12.29
C ASN A 102 -42.39 5.82 12.92
N LYS A 103 -41.93 4.88 13.76
CA LYS A 103 -42.80 3.90 14.44
C LYS A 103 -43.54 4.49 15.65
N ILE A 104 -43.07 5.61 16.20
CA ILE A 104 -43.71 6.27 17.35
C ILE A 104 -44.87 7.16 16.89
N ARG A 105 -44.79 7.74 15.68
CA ARG A 105 -45.85 8.63 15.15
C ARG A 105 -47.09 7.89 14.64
N SER A 106 -47.01 6.61 14.31
CA SER A 106 -48.16 5.83 13.80
C SER A 106 -49.05 5.20 14.88
N ARG A 107 -48.80 5.48 16.18
CA ARG A 107 -49.61 4.99 17.30
C ARG A 107 -50.50 6.03 17.98
N SER A 108 -50.60 7.25 17.43
CA SER A 108 -51.37 8.35 18.03
C SER A 108 -52.70 8.67 17.33
N GLU A 109 -53.17 7.86 16.37
CA GLU A 109 -54.40 8.12 15.63
C GLU A 109 -55.47 7.04 15.91
N LYS A 110 -55.86 6.87 17.17
CA LYS A 110 -57.09 6.14 17.55
C LYS A 110 -57.72 6.71 18.83
N SER A 111 -58.24 7.93 18.71
CA SER A 111 -59.36 8.51 19.45
C SER A 111 -59.52 9.88 18.80
N ASP A 112 -60.47 10.08 17.90
CA ASP A 112 -61.84 10.35 18.28
C ASP A 112 -62.84 9.91 17.21
N ALA A 113 -63.98 9.43 17.69
CA ALA A 113 -65.10 9.03 16.89
C ALA A 113 -65.64 10.20 16.04
N GLU A 114 -65.89 9.88 14.77
CA GLU A 114 -66.79 10.51 13.81
C GLU A 114 -67.51 11.79 14.23
N THR A 115 -67.10 12.92 13.66
CA THR A 115 -68.04 13.97 13.25
C THR A 115 -67.58 14.51 11.89
N LYS A 116 -68.16 13.99 10.80
CA LYS A 116 -67.92 14.51 9.45
C LYS A 116 -68.71 15.82 9.28
N PRO A 117 -68.11 16.91 8.78
CA PRO A 117 -68.86 18.14 8.51
C PRO A 117 -69.85 17.92 7.35
N ASN A 118 -71.11 18.30 7.55
CA ASN A 118 -72.19 18.18 6.57
C ASN A 118 -71.95 19.11 5.36
N LEU A 119 -71.32 18.59 4.31
CA LEU A 119 -71.01 19.30 3.07
C LEU A 119 -71.96 18.91 1.93
N ARG A 120 -72.90 19.79 1.57
CA ARG A 120 -73.81 19.62 0.42
C ARG A 120 -73.21 20.25 -0.86
N LYS A 121 -73.55 19.67 -2.02
CA LYS A 121 -73.04 20.09 -3.33
C LYS A 121 -74.03 21.05 -4.00
N THR A 122 -73.59 22.23 -4.44
CA THR A 122 -74.43 23.19 -5.16
C THR A 122 -74.60 22.79 -6.63
N ARG A 123 -75.56 23.40 -7.36
CA ARG A 123 -75.76 23.18 -8.80
C ARG A 123 -74.52 23.49 -9.65
N SER A 124 -73.63 24.36 -9.18
CA SER A 124 -72.34 24.65 -9.82
C SER A 124 -71.24 23.65 -9.46
N GLY A 125 -71.54 22.62 -8.67
CA GLY A 125 -70.62 21.55 -8.30
C GLY A 125 -69.73 21.84 -7.08
N ARG A 126 -69.83 23.02 -6.48
CA ARG A 126 -69.03 23.41 -5.30
C ARG A 126 -69.62 22.80 -4.02
N ARG A 127 -68.78 22.22 -3.16
CA ARG A 127 -69.21 21.70 -1.85
C ARG A 127 -69.07 22.79 -0.79
N VAL A 128 -70.16 23.12 -0.11
CA VAL A 128 -70.20 24.14 0.94
C VAL A 128 -70.96 23.61 2.15
N HIS A 129 -70.57 24.09 3.32
CA HIS A 129 -71.22 23.75 4.58
C HIS A 129 -72.52 24.52 4.70
N PHE A 130 -73.63 23.81 4.92
CA PHE A 130 -74.93 24.43 5.22
C PHE A 130 -75.23 24.19 6.70
N PRO A 131 -75.26 25.24 7.54
CA PRO A 131 -75.68 25.12 8.93
C PRO A 131 -77.16 24.70 9.01
N ASP A 132 -77.48 23.74 9.88
CA ASP A 132 -78.84 23.25 10.12
C ASP A 132 -79.65 24.27 10.95
N TYR A 133 -79.95 25.42 10.36
CA TYR A 133 -80.86 26.40 10.93
C TYR A 133 -81.84 26.85 9.86
N PHE A 134 -82.84 26.01 9.56
CA PHE A 134 -84.23 26.36 9.24
C PHE A 134 -84.96 25.10 8.74
N GLU A 135 -85.33 24.21 9.66
CA GLU A 135 -86.48 23.33 9.47
C GLU A 135 -87.40 23.55 10.67
N SER A 136 -88.17 24.63 10.61
CA SER A 136 -89.31 24.84 11.48
C SER A 136 -90.39 25.55 10.69
N SER A 137 -91.28 24.72 10.14
CA SER A 137 -92.74 24.87 10.19
C SER A 137 -93.39 24.55 8.85
N ARG A 138 -94.10 23.41 8.88
CA ARG A 138 -95.32 23.05 8.15
C ARG A 138 -95.25 22.89 6.63
#